data_AF-A0A9P4JM52-F1
#
_entry.id   AF-A0A9P4JM52-F1
#
_cell.length_a   1.000
_cell.length_b   1.000
_cell.length_c   1.000
_cell.angle_alpha   90.00
_cell.angle_beta   90.00
_cell.angle_gamma   90.00
#
_symmetry.space_group_name_H-M   'P 1'
#
loop_
_entity.id
_entity.type
_entity.pdbx_description
1 polymer ?
#
loop_
_entity_poly.entity_id
_entity_poly.type
_entity_poly.pdbx_seq_one_letter_code
_entity_poly.pdbx_strand_id
1 'polypeptide(L)'
;MRPSSSYLLVVSFLALFTVAPATDPATESKKPVMCPSSAPQCGPGYYQPEEYNATPNLGYNKLFELQHHFFQRFVYPNNTVEAESINSAIFADNVIGRVSDTRVFKGRELNTEYIFGLFVKQPYASVIGLPLSYEILAFTGNQNIASASTRVQINFPSFPDNRTLPVTVNTWLTFDSNLQITQYDVTFRWFANLMQMLLLSLDPKNPVNATAIAQKTIANAVCTQHNIYCKGKNLQYKSTDDCMEFLTKGVRMGQSFELGDNTLLCRNVHMSMLKYRPDEHCSHIGPTGGGMCIDNYTYESKVNEVVFTNSPWIPDGTSPHHYHGLSSNNPK
;
A
#
# COMPACT_ATOMS: atom_id res chain seq x y z
N MET A 1 2.48 -18.49 66.98
CA MET A 1 3.60 -18.54 66.03
C MET A 1 3.05 -18.21 64.64
N ARG A 2 3.51 -17.10 64.04
CA ARG A 2 3.16 -16.66 62.68
C ARG A 2 4.28 -17.07 61.71
N PRO A 3 3.93 -17.36 60.45
CA PRO A 3 4.69 -16.86 59.30
C PRO A 3 3.73 -16.09 58.38
N SER A 4 3.98 -14.82 58.04
CA SER A 4 4.98 -14.24 57.11
C SER A 4 4.45 -14.10 55.67
N SER A 5 4.21 -12.83 55.31
CA SER A 5 4.45 -12.17 54.02
C SER A 5 3.91 -12.79 52.72
N SER A 6 2.97 -12.08 52.10
CA SER A 6 2.68 -12.18 50.66
C SER A 6 3.12 -10.89 49.97
N TYR A 7 4.03 -11.06 49.02
CA TYR A 7 4.59 -10.04 48.13
C TYR A 7 3.54 -9.55 47.12
N LEU A 8 3.38 -8.23 47.00
CA LEU A 8 2.83 -7.58 45.83
C LEU A 8 4.02 -6.93 45.11
N LEU A 9 4.44 -7.50 43.98
CA LEU A 9 5.49 -6.94 43.14
C LEU A 9 4.85 -6.44 41.85
N VAL A 10 4.64 -5.13 41.80
CA VAL A 10 4.28 -4.36 40.61
C VAL A 10 5.53 -4.29 39.74
N VAL A 11 5.52 -4.95 38.59
CA VAL A 11 6.59 -4.84 37.59
C VAL A 11 6.41 -3.51 36.85
N SER A 12 7.22 -2.51 37.22
CA SER A 12 7.39 -1.27 36.45
C SER A 12 8.25 -1.54 35.22
N PHE A 13 7.72 -1.25 34.04
CA PHE A 13 8.50 -1.11 32.81
C PHE A 13 8.96 0.34 32.66
N LEU A 14 10.21 0.61 33.02
CA LEU A 14 10.96 1.76 32.52
C LEU A 14 12.41 1.31 32.31
N ALA A 15 12.72 0.88 31.09
CA ALA A 15 14.10 0.74 30.64
C ALA A 15 14.49 2.05 29.96
N LEU A 16 15.34 2.83 30.63
CA LEU A 16 16.06 3.97 30.05
C LEU A 16 17.11 3.43 29.06
N PHE A 17 16.97 3.77 27.78
CA PHE A 17 18.05 3.68 26.82
C PHE A 17 18.70 5.07 26.71
N THR A 18 19.94 5.17 27.18
CA THR A 18 20.83 6.30 26.89
C THR A 18 21.47 6.06 25.53
N VAL A 19 21.09 6.85 24.53
CA VAL A 19 21.79 6.92 23.24
C VAL A 19 22.62 8.21 23.24
N ALA A 20 23.93 8.07 23.06
CA ALA A 20 24.84 9.20 22.89
C ALA A 20 24.63 9.86 21.51
N PRO A 21 24.73 11.19 21.39
CA PRO A 21 24.54 11.87 20.12
C PRO A 21 25.78 11.72 19.22
N ALA A 22 25.58 11.27 17.99
CA ALA A 22 26.57 11.40 16.93
C ALA A 22 26.49 12.83 16.34
N THR A 23 27.57 13.58 16.41
CA THR A 23 27.71 14.89 15.75
C THR A 23 28.19 14.69 14.32
N ASP A 24 27.39 15.12 13.34
CA ASP A 24 27.81 15.25 11.94
C ASP A 24 27.87 16.74 11.57
N PRO A 25 28.90 17.21 10.85
CA PRO A 25 29.08 18.61 10.53
C PRO A 25 28.18 19.03 9.36
N ALA A 26 27.36 20.05 9.60
CA ALA A 26 26.48 20.65 8.61
C ALA A 26 27.27 21.23 7.41
N THR A 27 26.94 20.79 6.21
CA THR A 27 27.12 21.61 5.00
C THR A 27 25.88 22.48 4.86
N GLU A 28 26.05 23.78 5.12
CA GLU A 28 25.00 24.79 5.01
C GLU A 28 24.64 25.00 3.53
N SER A 29 23.71 24.19 3.01
CA SER A 29 23.12 24.45 1.69
C SER A 29 22.27 25.71 1.78
N LYS A 30 22.62 26.72 0.98
CA LYS A 30 21.86 27.97 0.86
C LYS A 30 20.40 27.64 0.52
N LYS A 31 19.47 27.99 1.40
CA LYS A 31 18.03 27.85 1.14
C LYS A 31 17.67 28.68 -0.10
N PRO A 32 16.93 28.13 -1.08
CA PRO A 32 16.49 28.88 -2.25
C PRO A 32 15.57 30.02 -1.83
N VAL A 33 15.79 31.20 -2.42
CA VAL A 33 14.99 32.42 -2.17
C VAL A 33 13.85 32.45 -3.18
N MET A 34 12.62 32.61 -2.69
CA MET A 34 11.41 32.66 -3.52
C MET A 34 11.39 33.95 -4.35
N CYS A 35 10.98 33.85 -5.62
CA CYS A 35 10.97 35.00 -6.51
C CYS A 35 9.82 35.97 -6.12
N PRO A 36 10.06 37.28 -5.97
CA PRO A 36 9.01 38.24 -5.64
C PRO A 36 7.99 38.35 -6.79
N SER A 37 6.71 38.41 -6.45
CA SER A 37 5.56 38.35 -7.37
C SER A 37 5.46 39.50 -8.39
N SER A 38 6.38 40.48 -8.33
CA SER A 38 6.41 41.67 -9.18
C SER A 38 7.54 41.69 -10.21
N ALA A 39 8.38 40.65 -10.29
CA ALA A 39 9.51 40.61 -11.23
C ALA A 39 9.14 39.94 -12.57
N PRO A 40 9.32 40.57 -13.73
CA PRO A 40 8.96 39.99 -15.04
C PRO A 40 9.82 38.80 -15.46
N GLN A 41 11.05 38.67 -14.95
CA GLN A 41 11.95 37.53 -15.19
C GLN A 41 12.87 37.33 -13.98
N CYS A 42 12.94 36.09 -13.48
CA CYS A 42 13.81 35.70 -12.36
C CYS A 42 15.24 35.43 -12.86
N GLY A 43 16.26 35.98 -12.17
CA GLY A 43 17.67 35.73 -12.50
C GLY A 43 18.12 34.29 -12.18
N PRO A 44 19.31 33.88 -12.64
CA PRO A 44 19.87 32.55 -12.34
C PRO A 44 20.07 32.39 -10.82
N GLY A 45 19.45 31.36 -10.24
CA GLY A 45 19.45 31.09 -8.79
C GLY A 45 18.07 31.21 -8.10
N TYR A 46 17.03 31.60 -8.83
CA TYR A 46 15.64 31.65 -8.36
C TYR A 46 14.80 30.55 -9.02
N TYR A 47 14.00 29.84 -8.23
CA TYR A 47 13.02 28.87 -8.75
C TYR A 47 11.73 29.63 -9.10
N GLN A 48 11.26 29.49 -10.34
CA GLN A 48 9.88 29.86 -10.68
C GLN A 48 8.98 28.83 -9.99
N PRO A 49 7.99 29.21 -9.17
CA PRO A 49 6.98 28.26 -8.75
C PRO A 49 6.40 27.66 -10.03
N GLU A 50 6.44 26.33 -10.17
CA GLU A 50 5.55 25.67 -11.11
C GLU A 50 4.17 26.28 -10.88
N GLU A 51 3.51 26.72 -11.96
CA GLU A 51 2.14 27.26 -11.87
C GLU A 51 1.34 26.28 -11.03
N TYR A 52 1.03 26.68 -9.79
CA TYR A 52 0.18 25.91 -8.92
C TYR A 52 -1.20 26.00 -9.55
N ASN A 53 -1.51 25.06 -10.43
CA ASN A 53 -2.85 24.92 -10.96
C ASN A 53 -3.78 24.90 -9.76
N ALA A 54 -4.64 25.91 -9.67
CA ALA A 54 -5.49 26.10 -8.50
C ALA A 54 -6.23 24.79 -8.19
N THR A 55 -6.21 24.38 -6.92
CA THR A 55 -6.88 23.16 -6.45
C THR A 55 -8.34 23.19 -6.94
N PRO A 56 -8.79 22.20 -7.75
CA PRO A 56 -10.13 22.27 -8.30
C PRO A 56 -11.17 22.14 -7.21
N ASN A 57 -12.24 22.94 -7.28
CA ASN A 57 -13.38 22.79 -6.39
C ASN A 57 -14.50 22.04 -7.11
N LEU A 58 -14.53 20.72 -6.95
CA LEU A 58 -15.46 19.84 -7.66
C LEU A 58 -16.84 19.78 -6.96
N GLY A 59 -16.89 20.10 -5.67
CA GLY A 59 -18.10 20.04 -4.85
C GLY A 59 -18.51 18.63 -4.44
N TYR A 60 -19.33 18.53 -3.39
CA TYR A 60 -19.67 17.28 -2.72
C TYR A 60 -20.28 16.22 -3.65
N ASN A 61 -21.29 16.60 -4.46
CA ASN A 61 -22.00 15.65 -5.32
C ASN A 61 -21.07 15.03 -6.37
N LYS A 62 -20.22 15.85 -7.01
CA LYS A 62 -19.26 15.35 -8.01
C LYS A 62 -18.24 14.41 -7.37
N LEU A 63 -17.72 14.75 -6.20
CA LEU A 63 -16.79 13.88 -5.48
C LEU A 63 -17.44 12.55 -5.09
N PHE A 64 -18.70 12.56 -4.69
CA PHE A 64 -19.44 11.33 -4.39
C PHE A 64 -19.66 10.46 -5.63
N GLU A 65 -19.99 11.07 -6.78
CA GLU A 65 -20.04 10.38 -8.08
C GLU A 65 -18.70 9.76 -8.46
N LEU A 66 -17.59 10.50 -8.30
CA LEU A 66 -16.25 10.01 -8.61
C LEU A 66 -15.82 8.87 -7.67
N GLN A 67 -16.20 8.93 -6.39
CA GLN A 67 -15.98 7.84 -5.45
C GLN A 67 -16.72 6.57 -5.86
N HIS A 68 -17.97 6.70 -6.31
CA HIS A 68 -18.73 5.57 -6.86
C HIS A 68 -18.10 5.05 -8.16
N HIS A 69 -17.67 5.94 -9.05
CA HIS A 69 -17.02 5.59 -10.31
C HIS A 69 -15.76 4.74 -10.09
N PHE A 70 -14.91 5.13 -9.12
CA PHE A 70 -13.75 4.32 -8.71
C PHE A 70 -14.17 2.89 -8.30
N PHE A 71 -15.12 2.75 -7.38
CA PHE A 71 -15.53 1.43 -6.90
C PHE A 71 -16.28 0.60 -7.97
N GLN A 72 -17.00 1.23 -8.90
CA GLN A 72 -17.58 0.55 -10.06
C GLN A 72 -16.50 -0.07 -10.95
N ARG A 73 -15.36 0.62 -11.14
CA ARG A 73 -14.22 0.07 -11.88
C ARG A 73 -13.46 -0.99 -11.07
N PHE A 74 -13.43 -0.87 -9.75
CA PHE A 74 -12.71 -1.79 -8.86
C PHE A 74 -13.36 -3.18 -8.72
N VAL A 75 -14.68 -3.28 -8.82
CA VAL A 75 -15.37 -4.58 -8.72
C VAL A 75 -15.31 -5.38 -10.03
N TYR A 76 -15.34 -6.70 -9.91
CA TYR A 76 -15.43 -7.61 -11.04
C TYR A 76 -16.79 -7.49 -11.76
N PRO A 77 -16.84 -7.58 -13.11
CA PRO A 77 -15.71 -7.83 -14.03
C PRO A 77 -14.97 -6.58 -14.51
N ASN A 78 -15.39 -5.37 -14.10
CA ASN A 78 -14.85 -4.12 -14.64
C ASN A 78 -13.35 -3.96 -14.35
N ASN A 79 -12.88 -4.44 -13.20
CA ASN A 79 -11.46 -4.42 -12.87
C ASN A 79 -10.59 -5.20 -13.85
N THR A 80 -11.14 -6.22 -14.52
CA THR A 80 -10.38 -6.99 -15.51
C THR A 80 -10.13 -6.13 -16.75
N VAL A 81 -11.12 -5.35 -17.18
CA VAL A 81 -10.99 -4.40 -18.29
C VAL A 81 -9.96 -3.32 -17.98
N GLU A 82 -9.97 -2.78 -16.75
CA GLU A 82 -8.98 -1.80 -16.33
C GLU A 82 -7.57 -2.38 -16.28
N ALA A 83 -7.41 -3.58 -15.72
CA ALA A 83 -6.12 -4.25 -15.63
C ALA A 83 -5.51 -4.51 -17.02
N GLU A 84 -6.32 -4.91 -17.99
CA GLU A 84 -5.89 -5.16 -19.37
C GLU A 84 -5.50 -3.88 -20.11
N SER A 85 -6.04 -2.72 -19.71
CA SER A 85 -5.63 -1.43 -20.30
C SER A 85 -4.19 -1.05 -19.95
N ILE A 86 -3.68 -1.56 -18.81
CA ILE A 86 -2.40 -1.20 -18.17
C ILE A 86 -2.29 0.29 -17.82
N ASN A 87 -3.10 1.18 -18.40
CA ASN A 87 -2.96 2.63 -18.28
C ASN A 87 -4.34 3.28 -18.09
N SER A 88 -5.00 2.94 -16.98
CA SER A 88 -6.38 3.35 -16.72
C SER A 88 -6.54 4.87 -16.71
N ALA A 89 -7.51 5.36 -17.49
CA ALA A 89 -7.80 6.78 -17.61
C ALA A 89 -8.40 7.42 -16.34
N ILE A 90 -8.76 6.61 -15.33
CA ILE A 90 -9.22 7.14 -14.04
C ILE A 90 -8.09 7.79 -13.26
N PHE A 91 -6.84 7.43 -13.54
CA PHE A 91 -5.66 7.91 -12.84
C PHE A 91 -4.98 9.00 -13.67
N ALA A 92 -4.46 10.04 -13.03
CA ALA A 92 -3.56 10.99 -13.66
C ALA A 92 -2.23 10.28 -14.03
N ASP A 93 -1.49 10.82 -15.01
CA ASP A 93 -0.23 10.20 -15.47
C ASP A 93 0.78 10.05 -14.32
N ASN A 94 0.86 11.06 -13.46
CA ASN A 94 1.77 11.15 -12.32
C ASN A 94 1.14 10.65 -11.00
N VAL A 95 0.07 9.83 -11.05
CA VAL A 95 -0.64 9.40 -9.83
C VAL A 95 0.30 8.81 -8.78
N ILE A 96 0.07 9.15 -7.51
CA ILE A 96 0.77 8.57 -6.36
C ILE A 96 -0.23 7.83 -5.47
N GLY A 97 -0.10 6.52 -5.43
CA GLY A 97 -0.92 5.65 -4.62
C GLY A 97 -0.19 5.10 -3.41
N ARG A 98 -0.89 4.93 -2.30
CA ARG A 98 -0.42 4.12 -1.16
C ARG A 98 -1.52 3.18 -0.70
N VAL A 99 -1.15 1.94 -0.41
CA VAL A 99 -2.01 0.96 0.24
C VAL A 99 -1.28 0.50 1.51
N SER A 100 -1.90 0.73 2.68
CA SER A 100 -1.30 0.62 4.01
C SER A 100 -0.43 -0.62 4.24
N ASP A 101 -0.92 -1.78 3.81
CA ASP A 101 -0.29 -3.07 4.11
C ASP A 101 0.76 -3.49 3.06
N THR A 102 0.96 -2.69 2.02
CA THR A 102 1.87 -2.96 0.90
C THR A 102 2.93 -1.84 0.75
N ARG A 103 2.84 -1.01 -0.31
CA ARG A 103 3.82 0.00 -0.68
C ARG A 103 3.16 1.26 -1.28
N VAL A 104 4.03 2.15 -1.72
CA VAL A 104 3.72 3.31 -2.55
C VAL A 104 3.90 2.94 -4.02
N PHE A 105 2.97 3.37 -4.87
CA PHE A 105 2.96 3.17 -6.30
C PHE A 105 3.01 4.52 -7.01
N LYS A 106 3.91 4.68 -7.97
CA LYS A 106 4.08 5.93 -8.72
C LYS A 106 3.84 5.70 -10.20
N GLY A 107 3.06 6.60 -10.80
CA GLY A 107 2.73 6.56 -12.22
C GLY A 107 1.51 5.71 -12.54
N ARG A 108 0.81 6.06 -13.62
CA ARG A 108 -0.46 5.46 -14.02
C ARG A 108 -0.38 3.94 -14.23
N GLU A 109 0.70 3.45 -14.85
CA GLU A 109 0.83 2.02 -15.17
C GLU A 109 0.81 1.15 -13.92
N LEU A 110 1.71 1.45 -12.98
CA LEU A 110 1.85 0.67 -11.75
C LEU A 110 0.57 0.74 -10.91
N ASN A 111 -0.06 1.90 -10.80
CA ASN A 111 -1.31 2.04 -10.05
C ASN A 111 -2.46 1.25 -10.70
N THR A 112 -2.53 1.20 -12.03
CA THR A 112 -3.53 0.41 -12.76
C THR A 112 -3.38 -1.09 -12.46
N GLU A 113 -2.16 -1.61 -12.54
CA GLU A 113 -1.88 -3.03 -12.27
C GLU A 113 -2.19 -3.43 -10.83
N TYR A 114 -1.80 -2.61 -9.85
CA TYR A 114 -1.98 -2.96 -8.45
C TYR A 114 -3.42 -2.82 -7.99
N ILE A 115 -4.13 -1.77 -8.42
CA ILE A 115 -5.51 -1.55 -7.98
C ILE A 115 -6.48 -2.46 -8.71
N PHE A 116 -6.24 -2.78 -9.98
CA PHE A 116 -7.16 -3.59 -10.78
C PHE A 116 -6.65 -5.00 -11.03
N GLY A 117 -5.40 -5.13 -11.49
CA GLY A 117 -4.77 -6.40 -11.85
C GLY A 117 -4.63 -7.38 -10.68
N LEU A 118 -4.42 -6.87 -9.46
CA LEU A 118 -4.31 -7.71 -8.27
C LEU A 118 -5.63 -8.43 -7.93
N PHE A 119 -6.76 -7.80 -8.24
CA PHE A 119 -8.10 -8.22 -7.84
C PHE A 119 -8.89 -8.91 -8.96
N VAL A 120 -8.25 -9.25 -10.09
CA VAL A 120 -8.93 -10.03 -11.14
C VAL A 120 -9.09 -11.49 -10.74
N LYS A 121 -9.98 -12.21 -11.41
CA LYS A 121 -10.15 -13.65 -11.19
C LYS A 121 -8.85 -14.41 -11.51
N GLN A 122 -8.33 -15.14 -10.54
CA GLN A 122 -7.11 -15.94 -10.68
C GLN A 122 -7.39 -17.46 -10.64
N PRO A 123 -6.70 -18.28 -11.44
CA PRO A 123 -6.82 -19.74 -11.43
C PRO A 123 -5.88 -20.43 -10.40
N TYR A 124 -5.29 -19.67 -9.48
CA TYR A 124 -4.31 -20.16 -8.50
C TYR A 124 -4.60 -19.61 -7.11
N ALA A 125 -3.99 -20.23 -6.10
CA ALA A 125 -4.15 -19.83 -4.71
C ALA A 125 -3.56 -18.44 -4.46
N SER A 126 -4.40 -17.52 -4.05
CA SER A 126 -4.03 -16.18 -3.59
C SER A 126 -4.72 -15.83 -2.28
N VAL A 127 -4.04 -15.05 -1.44
CA VAL A 127 -4.65 -14.41 -0.26
C VAL A 127 -5.50 -13.19 -0.65
N ILE A 128 -5.37 -12.73 -1.89
CA ILE A 128 -6.19 -11.66 -2.44
C ILE A 128 -7.46 -12.27 -3.01
N GLY A 129 -8.60 -11.68 -2.66
CA GLY A 129 -9.91 -12.10 -3.14
C GLY A 129 -10.40 -11.27 -4.33
N LEU A 130 -11.55 -11.68 -4.87
CA LEU A 130 -12.25 -11.07 -5.99
C LEU A 130 -13.36 -10.13 -5.48
N PRO A 131 -13.27 -8.80 -5.67
CA PRO A 131 -14.32 -7.88 -5.27
C PRO A 131 -15.54 -8.02 -6.18
N LEU A 132 -16.73 -8.18 -5.60
CA LEU A 132 -17.97 -8.49 -6.33
C LEU A 132 -18.96 -7.33 -6.33
N SER A 133 -19.11 -6.65 -5.20
CA SER A 133 -20.03 -5.53 -5.02
C SER A 133 -19.52 -4.62 -3.92
N TYR A 134 -20.07 -3.41 -3.83
CA TYR A 134 -19.66 -2.43 -2.83
C TYR A 134 -20.83 -1.59 -2.34
N GLU A 135 -20.66 -1.01 -1.15
CA GLU A 135 -21.58 -0.10 -0.48
C GLU A 135 -20.76 0.99 0.22
N ILE A 136 -20.97 2.26 -0.12
CA ILE A 136 -20.33 3.39 0.59
C ILE A 136 -21.12 3.63 1.87
N LEU A 137 -20.48 3.43 3.03
CA LEU A 137 -21.10 3.53 4.35
C LEU A 137 -21.01 4.94 4.93
N ALA A 138 -19.90 5.61 4.66
CA ALA A 138 -19.63 6.97 5.09
C ALA A 138 -18.85 7.69 4.01
N PHE A 139 -19.16 8.96 3.79
CA PHE A 139 -18.51 9.78 2.77
C PHE A 139 -18.37 11.23 3.24
N THR A 140 -17.24 11.83 2.91
CA THR A 140 -17.01 13.27 2.99
C THR A 140 -16.27 13.74 1.76
N GLY A 141 -16.52 14.97 1.34
CA GLY A 141 -15.87 15.58 0.19
C GLY A 141 -15.76 17.09 0.33
N ASN A 142 -14.61 17.65 -0.02
CA ASN A 142 -14.35 19.09 -0.01
C ASN A 142 -13.29 19.45 -1.06
N GLN A 143 -13.51 20.50 -1.83
CA GLN A 143 -12.70 20.90 -2.98
C GLN A 143 -12.47 19.74 -3.96
N ASN A 144 -11.26 19.18 -3.99
CA ASN A 144 -10.90 18.03 -4.82
C ASN A 144 -10.66 16.75 -4.01
N ILE A 145 -10.91 16.77 -2.71
CA ILE A 145 -10.61 15.68 -1.78
C ILE A 145 -11.89 14.91 -1.50
N ALA A 146 -11.86 13.59 -1.68
CA ALA A 146 -12.89 12.67 -1.25
C ALA A 146 -12.33 11.68 -0.22
N SER A 147 -13.12 11.37 0.80
CA SER A 147 -12.82 10.24 1.68
C SER A 147 -14.07 9.41 1.96
N ALA A 148 -13.90 8.10 1.96
CA ALA A 148 -14.99 7.16 2.16
C ALA A 148 -14.57 5.98 3.03
N SER A 149 -15.54 5.45 3.78
CA SER A 149 -15.50 4.09 4.30
C SER A 149 -16.46 3.25 3.47
N THR A 150 -15.94 2.25 2.77
CA THR A 150 -16.71 1.43 1.83
C THR A 150 -16.62 -0.03 2.24
N ARG A 151 -17.76 -0.71 2.27
CA ARG A 151 -17.83 -2.17 2.41
C ARG A 151 -17.80 -2.78 1.03
N VAL A 152 -16.87 -3.69 0.80
CA VAL A 152 -16.74 -4.45 -0.45
C VAL A 152 -16.99 -5.91 -0.14
N GLN A 153 -17.90 -6.55 -0.88
CA GLN A 153 -18.07 -8.00 -0.81
C GLN A 153 -16.95 -8.65 -1.61
N ILE A 154 -16.04 -9.33 -0.94
CA ILE A 154 -14.88 -9.99 -1.57
C ILE A 154 -15.03 -11.50 -1.45
N ASN A 155 -14.94 -12.17 -2.59
CA ASN A 155 -14.91 -13.63 -2.67
C ASN A 155 -13.48 -14.15 -2.56
N PHE A 156 -13.26 -15.22 -1.80
CA PHE A 156 -11.95 -15.80 -1.53
C PHE A 156 -11.91 -17.27 -1.98
N PRO A 157 -11.70 -17.55 -3.29
CA PRO A 157 -11.75 -18.92 -3.83
C PRO A 157 -10.69 -19.86 -3.27
N SER A 158 -9.55 -19.32 -2.84
CA SER A 158 -8.42 -20.10 -2.32
C SER A 158 -8.67 -20.71 -0.94
N PHE A 159 -9.78 -20.34 -0.29
CA PHE A 159 -10.09 -20.73 1.08
C PHE A 159 -11.36 -21.61 1.12
N PRO A 160 -11.55 -22.40 2.19
CA PRO A 160 -12.68 -23.31 2.30
C PRO A 160 -14.03 -22.65 2.02
N ASP A 161 -14.89 -23.42 1.35
CA ASP A 161 -16.25 -23.06 0.94
C ASP A 161 -16.35 -21.94 -0.10
N ASN A 162 -15.25 -21.52 -0.73
CA ASN A 162 -15.24 -20.40 -1.69
C ASN A 162 -15.98 -19.17 -1.12
N ARG A 163 -15.65 -18.82 0.13
CA ARG A 163 -16.44 -17.89 0.93
C ARG A 163 -16.38 -16.46 0.41
N THR A 164 -17.48 -15.74 0.61
CA THR A 164 -17.58 -14.29 0.36
C THR A 164 -17.73 -13.56 1.68
N LEU A 165 -16.89 -12.55 1.90
CA LEU A 165 -16.82 -11.81 3.16
C LEU A 165 -16.90 -10.30 2.90
N PRO A 166 -17.57 -9.53 3.79
CA PRO A 166 -17.49 -8.08 3.75
C PRO A 166 -16.11 -7.61 4.20
N VAL A 167 -15.46 -6.77 3.40
CA VAL A 167 -14.18 -6.13 3.72
C VAL A 167 -14.37 -4.62 3.72
N THR A 168 -13.93 -3.94 4.78
CA THR A 168 -14.05 -2.48 4.86
C THR A 168 -12.78 -1.82 4.36
N VAL A 169 -12.91 -1.01 3.31
CA VAL A 169 -11.84 -0.26 2.68
C VAL A 169 -12.07 1.23 2.94
N ASN A 170 -11.07 1.88 3.53
CA ASN A 170 -11.04 3.32 3.67
C ASN A 170 -10.20 3.92 2.55
N THR A 171 -10.72 4.97 1.91
CA THR A 171 -10.00 5.68 0.86
C THR A 171 -9.91 7.16 1.18
N TRP A 172 -8.76 7.75 0.90
CA TRP A 172 -8.58 9.17 0.64
C TRP A 172 -8.16 9.32 -0.81
N LEU A 173 -8.89 10.13 -1.57
CA LEU A 173 -8.64 10.37 -3.00
C LEU A 173 -8.55 11.88 -3.21
N THR A 174 -7.66 12.32 -4.09
CA THR A 174 -7.73 13.67 -4.67
C THR A 174 -7.88 13.58 -6.18
N PHE A 175 -8.53 14.59 -6.75
CA PHE A 175 -8.82 14.65 -8.17
C PHE A 175 -8.23 15.92 -8.82
N ASP A 176 -7.91 15.85 -10.11
CA ASP A 176 -7.58 17.02 -10.92
C ASP A 176 -8.82 17.61 -11.63
N SER A 177 -8.61 18.65 -12.43
CA SER A 177 -9.64 19.27 -13.27
C SER A 177 -10.12 18.36 -14.41
N ASN A 178 -9.35 17.33 -14.76
CA ASN A 178 -9.75 16.29 -15.71
C ASN A 178 -10.54 15.15 -15.03
N LEU A 179 -10.86 15.29 -13.74
CA LEU A 179 -11.58 14.31 -12.93
C LEU A 179 -10.81 13.00 -12.72
N GLN A 180 -9.49 13.03 -12.87
CA GLN A 180 -8.61 11.88 -12.66
C GLN A 180 -8.08 11.88 -11.23
N ILE A 181 -7.90 10.69 -10.66
CA ILE A 181 -7.27 10.51 -9.34
C ILE A 181 -5.79 10.88 -9.47
N THR A 182 -5.35 11.90 -8.74
CA THR A 182 -3.95 12.36 -8.72
C THR A 182 -3.14 11.73 -7.60
N GLN A 183 -3.78 11.38 -6.48
CA GLN A 183 -3.17 10.60 -5.42
C GLN A 183 -4.23 9.93 -4.54
N TYR A 184 -3.84 8.82 -3.91
CA TYR A 184 -4.72 8.10 -3.00
C TYR A 184 -3.98 7.47 -1.81
N ASP A 185 -4.69 7.38 -0.68
CA ASP A 185 -4.27 6.59 0.47
C ASP A 185 -5.38 5.61 0.86
N VAL A 186 -5.05 4.32 0.89
CA VAL A 186 -6.00 3.24 1.10
C VAL A 186 -5.64 2.43 2.32
N THR A 187 -6.63 2.09 3.13
CA THR A 187 -6.48 1.19 4.28
C THR A 187 -7.56 0.12 4.28
N PHE A 188 -7.15 -1.14 4.44
CA PHE A 188 -8.07 -2.25 4.69
C PHE A 188 -8.29 -2.36 6.20
N ARG A 189 -9.47 -1.94 6.69
CA ARG A 189 -9.75 -1.97 8.13
C ARG A 189 -9.79 -3.41 8.63
N TRP A 190 -9.06 -3.66 9.72
CA TRP A 190 -8.98 -4.98 10.38
C TRP A 190 -8.44 -6.08 9.47
N PHE A 191 -7.57 -5.74 8.51
CA PHE A 191 -6.99 -6.70 7.60
C PHE A 191 -6.24 -7.83 8.33
N ALA A 192 -5.61 -7.53 9.46
CA ALA A 192 -5.02 -8.53 10.35
C ALA A 192 -6.02 -9.60 10.81
N ASN A 193 -7.20 -9.18 11.27
CA ASN A 193 -8.27 -10.09 11.70
C ASN A 193 -8.81 -10.91 10.53
N LEU A 194 -9.00 -10.29 9.36
CA LEU A 194 -9.43 -10.98 8.14
C LEU A 194 -8.43 -12.06 7.73
N MET A 195 -7.15 -11.70 7.64
CA MET A 195 -6.07 -12.61 7.26
C MET A 195 -5.95 -13.77 8.25
N GLN A 196 -5.97 -13.48 9.56
CA GLN A 196 -5.93 -14.52 10.59
C GLN A 196 -7.13 -15.48 10.45
N MET A 197 -8.34 -14.97 10.28
CA MET A 197 -9.54 -15.80 10.11
C MET A 197 -9.45 -16.69 8.87
N LEU A 198 -9.00 -16.13 7.74
CA LEU A 198 -8.83 -16.89 6.50
C LEU A 198 -7.78 -17.99 6.66
N LEU A 199 -6.61 -17.68 7.21
CA LEU A 199 -5.54 -18.67 7.40
C LEU A 199 -5.96 -19.78 8.37
N LEU A 200 -6.54 -19.45 9.52
CA LEU A 200 -6.98 -20.44 10.50
C LEU A 200 -8.13 -21.33 9.98
N SER A 201 -8.87 -20.88 8.96
CA SER A 201 -9.92 -21.71 8.36
C SER A 201 -9.39 -22.94 7.61
N LEU A 202 -8.10 -22.96 7.24
CA LEU A 202 -7.48 -24.08 6.54
C LEU A 202 -7.31 -25.33 7.42
N ASP A 203 -7.13 -25.14 8.72
CA ASP A 203 -7.23 -26.20 9.73
C ASP A 203 -7.71 -25.60 11.06
N PRO A 204 -9.03 -25.56 11.30
CA PRO A 204 -9.61 -24.93 12.49
C PRO A 204 -9.19 -25.59 13.81
N LYS A 205 -8.65 -26.82 13.77
CA LYS A 205 -8.25 -27.56 14.97
C LYS A 205 -6.78 -27.36 15.32
N ASN A 206 -5.96 -26.94 14.36
CA ASN A 206 -4.53 -26.79 14.54
C ASN A 206 -3.99 -25.55 13.80
N PRO A 207 -3.86 -24.40 14.49
CA PRO A 207 -3.32 -23.15 13.92
C PRO A 207 -1.93 -23.28 13.28
N VAL A 208 -1.08 -24.13 13.84
CA VAL A 208 0.27 -24.37 13.32
C VAL A 208 0.19 -25.10 11.98
N ASN A 209 -0.65 -26.13 11.91
CA ASN A 209 -0.87 -26.86 10.67
C ASN A 209 -1.57 -25.99 9.61
N ALA A 210 -2.54 -25.15 10.00
CA ALA A 210 -3.20 -24.20 9.11
C ALA A 210 -2.18 -23.26 8.43
N THR A 211 -1.24 -22.75 9.21
CA THR A 211 -0.15 -21.89 8.71
C THR A 211 0.77 -22.65 7.75
N ALA A 212 1.14 -23.89 8.07
CA ALA A 212 1.98 -24.73 7.20
C ALA A 212 1.28 -25.06 5.86
N ILE A 213 -0.03 -25.35 5.91
CA ILE A 213 -0.85 -25.55 4.70
C ILE A 213 -0.86 -24.30 3.84
N ALA A 214 -1.10 -23.13 4.44
CA ALA A 214 -1.08 -21.85 3.73
C ALA A 214 0.26 -21.60 3.06
N GLN A 215 1.36 -21.73 3.82
CA GLN A 215 2.72 -21.49 3.34
C GLN A 215 3.04 -22.38 2.13
N LYS A 216 2.78 -23.69 2.25
CA LYS A 216 3.04 -24.64 1.15
C LYS A 216 2.18 -24.35 -0.08
N THR A 217 0.90 -24.06 0.12
CA THR A 217 -0.05 -23.78 -0.97
C THR A 217 0.33 -22.52 -1.73
N ILE A 218 0.66 -21.46 -1.01
CA ILE A 218 1.05 -20.17 -1.57
C ILE A 218 2.41 -20.28 -2.28
N ALA A 219 3.41 -20.94 -1.66
CA ALA A 219 4.70 -21.17 -2.30
C ALA A 219 4.55 -21.95 -3.60
N ASN A 220 3.73 -23.00 -3.61
CA ASN A 220 3.47 -23.77 -4.82
C ASN A 220 2.81 -22.91 -5.92
N ALA A 221 1.87 -22.05 -5.57
CA ALA A 221 1.25 -21.12 -6.52
C ALA A 221 2.30 -20.18 -7.13
N VAL A 222 3.14 -19.54 -6.30
CA VAL A 222 4.20 -18.63 -6.77
C VAL A 222 5.19 -19.36 -7.68
N CYS A 223 5.68 -20.54 -7.29
CA CYS A 223 6.62 -21.31 -8.11
C CYS A 223 6.00 -21.79 -9.43
N THR A 224 4.71 -22.14 -9.42
CA THR A 224 3.98 -22.51 -10.64
C THR A 224 3.91 -21.32 -11.59
N GLN A 225 3.50 -20.14 -11.11
CA GLN A 225 3.40 -18.95 -11.96
C GLN A 225 4.77 -18.44 -12.42
N HIS A 226 5.81 -18.56 -11.58
CA HIS A 226 7.20 -18.32 -11.97
C HIS A 226 7.58 -19.16 -13.20
N ASN A 227 7.34 -20.48 -13.17
CA ASN A 227 7.72 -21.36 -14.27
C ASN A 227 6.97 -21.05 -15.58
N ILE A 228 5.75 -20.51 -15.48
CA ILE A 228 4.95 -20.14 -16.64
C ILE A 228 5.51 -18.87 -17.30
N TYR A 229 5.75 -17.81 -16.52
CA TYR A 229 5.99 -16.46 -17.03
C TYR A 229 7.45 -15.97 -16.92
N CYS A 230 8.22 -16.46 -15.95
CA CYS A 230 9.58 -16.01 -15.67
C CYS A 230 10.61 -16.90 -16.36
N LYS A 231 10.94 -16.55 -17.61
CA LYS A 231 11.85 -17.31 -18.48
C LYS A 231 12.98 -16.42 -19.01
N GLY A 232 14.05 -17.03 -19.53
CA GLY A 232 15.17 -16.31 -20.13
C GLY A 232 15.79 -15.31 -19.15
N LYS A 233 15.87 -14.04 -19.55
CA LYS A 233 16.39 -12.95 -18.70
C LYS A 233 15.60 -12.74 -17.39
N ASN A 234 14.34 -13.18 -17.36
CA ASN A 234 13.45 -13.02 -16.20
C ASN A 234 13.48 -14.23 -15.27
N LEU A 235 14.27 -15.27 -15.56
CA LEU A 235 14.37 -16.46 -14.72
C LEU A 235 14.93 -16.09 -13.34
N GLN A 236 14.20 -16.41 -12.26
CA GLN A 236 14.62 -16.11 -10.88
C GLN A 236 15.13 -17.32 -10.11
N TYR A 237 14.61 -18.51 -10.46
CA TYR A 237 14.96 -19.78 -9.82
C TYR A 237 15.46 -20.78 -10.86
N LYS A 238 16.45 -21.61 -10.50
CA LYS A 238 16.98 -22.62 -11.42
C LYS A 238 16.02 -23.80 -11.61
N SER A 239 15.19 -24.07 -10.60
CA SER A 239 14.25 -25.18 -10.58
C SER A 239 13.03 -24.85 -9.71
N THR A 240 11.97 -25.64 -9.83
CA THR A 240 10.82 -25.57 -8.91
C THR A 240 11.24 -25.86 -7.47
N ASP A 241 12.18 -26.79 -7.26
CA ASP A 241 12.66 -27.16 -5.93
C ASP A 241 13.45 -26.01 -5.29
N ASP A 242 14.29 -25.32 -6.05
CA ASP A 242 15.01 -24.11 -5.61
C ASP A 242 14.02 -23.01 -5.18
N CYS A 243 12.95 -22.84 -5.96
CA CYS A 243 11.89 -21.90 -5.64
C CYS A 243 11.16 -22.29 -4.34
N MET A 244 10.75 -23.55 -4.21
CA MET A 244 10.06 -24.04 -3.02
C MET A 244 10.95 -23.96 -1.77
N GLU A 245 12.23 -24.31 -1.87
CA GLU A 245 13.20 -24.22 -0.77
C GLU A 245 13.31 -22.78 -0.28
N PHE A 246 13.51 -21.82 -1.21
CA PHE A 246 13.61 -20.41 -0.86
C PHE A 246 12.31 -19.88 -0.25
N LEU A 247 11.15 -20.17 -0.85
CA LEU A 247 9.86 -19.64 -0.39
C LEU A 247 9.36 -20.27 0.91
N THR A 248 9.81 -21.47 1.25
CA THR A 248 9.39 -22.16 2.48
C THR A 248 10.40 -22.05 3.63
N LYS A 249 11.68 -21.77 3.33
CA LYS A 249 12.74 -21.72 4.35
C LYS A 249 13.61 -20.47 4.30
N GLY A 250 13.75 -19.84 3.12
CA GLY A 250 14.60 -18.66 2.91
C GLY A 250 13.93 -17.33 3.26
N VAL A 251 12.60 -17.29 3.28
CA VAL A 251 11.82 -16.10 3.68
C VAL A 251 10.75 -16.46 4.68
N ARG A 252 10.35 -15.48 5.50
CA ARG A 252 9.21 -15.61 6.40
C ARG A 252 7.90 -15.59 5.60
N MET A 253 6.88 -16.26 6.14
CA MET A 253 5.52 -16.21 5.57
C MET A 253 5.05 -14.76 5.38
N GLY A 254 5.25 -13.94 6.41
CA GLY A 254 4.79 -12.56 6.49
C GLY A 254 3.53 -12.41 7.34
N GLN A 255 3.41 -11.28 8.02
CA GLN A 255 2.20 -10.84 8.72
C GLN A 255 1.28 -10.05 7.79
N SER A 256 0.08 -9.71 8.26
CA SER A 256 -0.92 -8.99 7.46
C SER A 256 -0.45 -7.61 6.97
N PHE A 257 0.48 -6.97 7.69
CA PHE A 257 1.05 -5.66 7.36
C PHE A 257 2.38 -5.76 6.59
N GLU A 258 2.81 -6.97 6.21
CA GLU A 258 4.08 -7.25 5.55
C GLU A 258 3.91 -7.68 4.09
N LEU A 259 2.84 -7.23 3.41
CA LEU A 259 2.62 -7.52 1.99
C LEU A 259 3.53 -6.69 1.06
N GLY A 260 4.27 -5.72 1.62
CA GLY A 260 5.34 -4.99 0.96
C GLY A 260 6.74 -5.46 1.34
N ASP A 261 6.91 -6.38 2.28
CA ASP A 261 8.21 -6.73 2.85
C ASP A 261 8.84 -7.97 2.19
N ASN A 262 10.03 -8.40 2.64
CA ASN A 262 10.67 -9.62 2.15
C ASN A 262 10.00 -10.89 2.67
N THR A 263 8.79 -11.15 2.18
CA THR A 263 7.92 -12.24 2.67
C THR A 263 7.38 -13.09 1.54
N LEU A 264 6.87 -14.28 1.87
CA LEU A 264 6.12 -15.11 0.93
C LEU A 264 4.81 -14.43 0.51
N LEU A 265 4.13 -13.75 1.44
CA LEU A 265 2.89 -13.04 1.13
C LEU A 265 3.08 -11.90 0.12
N CYS A 266 4.17 -11.13 0.21
CA CYS A 266 4.51 -10.13 -0.81
C CYS A 266 4.65 -10.79 -2.20
N ARG A 267 5.33 -11.93 -2.27
CA ARG A 267 5.51 -12.67 -3.53
C ARG A 267 4.19 -13.25 -4.07
N ASN A 268 3.25 -13.61 -3.20
CA ASN A 268 1.90 -14.00 -3.59
C ASN A 268 1.11 -12.86 -4.23
N VAL A 269 1.28 -11.64 -3.72
CA VAL A 269 0.69 -10.43 -4.32
C VAL A 269 1.26 -10.21 -5.72
N HIS A 270 2.59 -10.26 -5.85
CA HIS A 270 3.29 -9.98 -7.10
C HIS A 270 3.10 -11.03 -8.19
N MET A 271 2.93 -12.30 -7.80
CA MET A 271 2.58 -13.39 -8.69
C MET A 271 1.39 -13.05 -9.59
N SER A 272 0.39 -12.34 -9.05
CA SER A 272 -0.87 -12.07 -9.76
C SER A 272 -0.71 -11.22 -11.01
N MET A 273 0.40 -10.50 -11.13
CA MET A 273 0.64 -9.53 -12.21
C MET A 273 1.64 -10.02 -13.25
N LEU A 274 2.26 -11.20 -13.06
CA LEU A 274 3.28 -11.75 -13.99
C LEU A 274 2.78 -11.91 -15.43
N LYS A 275 1.48 -12.19 -15.62
CA LYS A 275 0.89 -12.36 -16.95
C LYS A 275 0.81 -11.07 -17.75
N TYR A 276 0.84 -9.91 -17.09
CA TYR A 276 0.75 -8.60 -17.73
C TYR A 276 2.13 -8.05 -18.05
N ARG A 277 3.03 -7.98 -17.05
CA ARG A 277 4.39 -7.45 -17.19
C ARG A 277 5.42 -8.33 -16.47
N PRO A 278 5.84 -9.45 -17.08
CA PRO A 278 6.82 -10.35 -16.47
C PRO A 278 8.20 -9.70 -16.30
N ASP A 279 8.58 -8.78 -17.21
CA ASP A 279 9.85 -8.04 -17.15
C ASP A 279 9.98 -7.22 -15.84
N GLU A 280 8.86 -6.71 -15.32
CA GLU A 280 8.82 -5.97 -14.06
C GLU A 280 8.67 -6.93 -12.87
N HIS A 281 7.67 -7.81 -12.94
CA HIS A 281 7.21 -8.54 -11.76
C HIS A 281 7.98 -9.82 -11.43
N CYS A 282 8.73 -10.40 -12.39
CA CYS A 282 9.50 -11.60 -12.10
C CYS A 282 10.55 -11.36 -11.02
N SER A 283 11.28 -10.23 -11.09
CA SER A 283 12.29 -9.90 -10.07
C SER A 283 11.68 -9.77 -8.66
N HIS A 284 10.43 -9.31 -8.56
CA HIS A 284 9.74 -9.13 -7.29
C HIS A 284 9.43 -10.45 -6.58
N ILE A 285 9.12 -11.51 -7.34
CA ILE A 285 8.87 -12.83 -6.77
C ILE A 285 10.15 -13.65 -6.51
N GLY A 286 11.30 -13.17 -6.99
CA GLY A 286 12.59 -13.84 -6.86
C GLY A 286 13.31 -13.63 -5.52
N PRO A 287 14.54 -14.15 -5.38
CA PRO A 287 15.34 -13.99 -4.16
C PRO A 287 15.71 -12.56 -3.81
N THR A 288 15.92 -11.70 -4.81
CA THR A 288 16.29 -10.29 -4.61
C THR A 288 15.10 -9.42 -4.19
N GLY A 289 13.88 -9.90 -4.42
CA GLY A 289 12.65 -9.14 -4.22
C GLY A 289 12.47 -7.96 -5.17
N GLY A 290 13.39 -7.74 -6.11
CA GLY A 290 13.32 -6.70 -7.15
C GLY A 290 12.99 -5.29 -6.66
N GLY A 291 13.38 -4.93 -5.43
CA GLY A 291 13.04 -3.63 -4.85
C GLY A 291 11.64 -3.53 -4.24
N MET A 292 10.77 -4.53 -4.46
CA MET A 292 9.37 -4.52 -4.03
C MET A 292 9.07 -5.50 -2.88
N CYS A 293 9.75 -6.65 -2.81
CA CYS A 293 9.63 -7.56 -1.67
C CYS A 293 10.93 -7.55 -0.86
N ILE A 294 11.23 -6.42 -0.23
CA ILE A 294 12.47 -6.18 0.53
C ILE A 294 12.19 -5.51 1.89
N ASP A 295 13.01 -5.80 2.90
CA ASP A 295 12.88 -5.19 4.24
C ASP A 295 13.66 -3.87 4.29
N ASN A 296 13.16 -2.83 3.62
CA ASN A 296 13.89 -1.56 3.43
C ASN A 296 13.32 -0.37 4.19
N TYR A 297 12.40 -0.59 5.13
CA TYR A 297 11.83 0.46 5.95
C TYR A 297 11.55 -0.01 7.37
N THR A 298 11.63 0.92 8.31
CA THR A 298 11.12 0.76 9.68
C THR A 298 9.74 1.39 9.80
N TYR A 299 9.02 1.07 10.87
CA TYR A 299 7.78 1.76 11.22
C TYR A 299 7.96 3.29 11.27
N GLU A 300 9.02 3.77 11.93
CA GLU A 300 9.32 5.21 12.04
C GLU A 300 9.56 5.85 10.68
N SER A 301 10.33 5.19 9.79
CA SER A 301 10.56 5.72 8.44
C SER A 301 9.27 5.79 7.62
N LYS A 302 8.33 4.84 7.83
CA LYS A 302 7.05 4.79 7.11
C LYS A 302 6.09 5.90 7.54
N VAL A 303 5.95 6.14 8.85
CA VAL A 303 5.07 7.18 9.35
C VAL A 303 5.58 8.60 9.06
N ASN A 304 6.89 8.76 8.91
CA ASN A 304 7.53 10.01 8.55
C ASN A 304 7.74 10.19 7.03
N GLU A 305 7.30 9.23 6.21
CA GLU A 305 7.46 9.28 4.76
C GLU A 305 6.58 10.38 4.16
N VAL A 306 7.19 11.35 3.47
CA VAL A 306 6.47 12.36 2.69
C VAL A 306 6.18 11.81 1.30
N VAL A 307 4.99 11.22 1.14
CA VAL A 307 4.60 10.52 -0.10
C VAL A 307 3.80 11.40 -1.06
N PHE A 308 2.86 12.18 -0.51
CA PHE A 308 1.81 12.83 -1.29
C PHE A 308 2.19 14.27 -1.63
N THR A 309 2.47 14.51 -2.90
CA THR A 309 2.96 15.80 -3.40
C THR A 309 2.12 16.40 -4.51
N ASN A 310 1.15 15.65 -5.05
CA ASN A 310 0.36 16.10 -6.22
C ASN A 310 -0.78 17.04 -5.81
N SER A 311 -1.30 16.90 -4.59
CA SER A 311 -2.35 17.75 -4.04
C SER A 311 -2.23 17.82 -2.51
N PRO A 312 -2.52 18.97 -1.87
CA PRO A 312 -2.71 19.01 -0.42
C PRO A 312 -3.87 18.11 0.02
N TRP A 313 -3.76 17.53 1.22
CA TRP A 313 -4.86 16.85 1.91
C TRP A 313 -5.71 17.79 2.79
N ILE A 314 -5.42 19.09 2.71
CA ILE A 314 -6.10 20.13 3.46
C ILE A 314 -6.71 21.09 2.43
N PRO A 315 -8.05 21.29 2.43
CA PRO A 315 -8.69 22.25 1.54
C PRO A 315 -8.17 23.68 1.76
N ASP A 316 -8.04 24.44 0.68
CA ASP A 316 -7.70 25.86 0.73
C ASP A 316 -8.75 26.68 1.53
N GLY A 317 -8.30 27.67 2.30
CA GLY A 317 -9.20 28.59 3.02
C GLY A 317 -9.80 28.08 4.34
N THR A 318 -9.44 26.87 4.81
CA THR A 318 -9.92 26.35 6.12
C THR A 318 -9.04 26.71 7.33
N SER A 319 -8.06 27.62 7.21
CA SER A 319 -7.42 28.28 8.36
C SER A 319 -6.67 29.57 7.96
N PRO A 320 -6.80 30.70 8.69
CA PRO A 320 -5.95 31.88 8.58
C PRO A 320 -4.63 31.77 9.36
N HIS A 321 -4.28 30.61 9.91
CA HIS A 321 -3.01 30.43 10.60
C HIS A 321 -2.02 29.73 9.68
N HIS A 322 -1.06 30.52 9.20
CA HIS A 322 0.24 30.06 8.76
C HIS A 322 0.68 28.87 9.61
N TYR A 323 0.65 27.65 9.06
CA TYR A 323 1.50 26.59 9.53
C TYR A 323 2.94 26.99 9.17
N HIS A 324 3.53 27.90 9.94
CA HIS A 324 4.95 27.83 10.18
C HIS A 324 5.18 26.44 10.75
N GLY A 325 5.96 25.64 10.01
CA GLY A 325 6.27 24.28 10.38
C GLY A 325 6.58 24.20 11.88
N LEU A 326 6.06 23.17 12.52
CA LEU A 326 6.64 22.67 13.76
C LEU A 326 8.06 22.19 13.40
N SER A 327 8.95 23.16 13.26
CA SER A 327 10.38 23.01 13.44
C SER A 327 10.53 22.33 14.77
N SER A 328 11.09 21.13 14.74
CA SER A 328 11.67 20.43 15.86
C SER A 328 12.29 21.41 16.87
N ASN A 329 11.59 21.65 17.98
CA ASN A 329 12.26 22.05 19.20
C ASN A 329 12.99 20.79 19.67
N ASN A 330 14.28 20.68 19.33
CA ASN A 330 15.19 19.79 20.03
C ASN A 330 15.20 20.20 21.51
N PRO A 331 14.83 19.32 22.46
CA PRO A 331 15.23 19.51 23.84
C PRO A 331 16.74 19.33 23.92
N LYS A 332 17.41 20.25 24.63
CA LYS A 332 18.82 20.17 24.98
C LYS A 332 19.14 18.97 25.86
#